data_AF-A0A662RA31-F1
#
_entry.id   AF-A0A662RA31-F1
#
_cell.length_a   1.000
_cell.length_b   1.000
_cell.length_c   1.000
_cell.angle_alpha   90.00
_cell.angle_beta   90.00
_cell.angle_gamma   90.00
#
_symmetry.space_group_name_H-M   'P 1'
#
loop_
_entity.id
_entity.type
_entity.pdbx_description
1 polymer ?
#
loop_
_entity_poly.entity_id
_entity_poly.type
_entity_poly.pdbx_seq_one_letter_code
_entity_poly.pdbx_strand_id
1 'polypeptide(L)'
;MKKRGMFALMVLIALVACLMSACIDPTPPSQPLASETPGAGITWYSYDEGMEIAQAQNKPVMIDVYTGWCKWCKELDRVIYSDPDVVNLADKFVCIKINADNHRDLA
;
A
#
# COMPACT_ATOMS: atom_id res chain seq x y z
N MET A 1 52.72 -1.62 20.74
CA MET A 1 51.86 -2.81 20.95
C MET A 1 50.35 -2.47 21.08
N LYS A 2 49.83 -1.41 20.42
CA LYS A 2 48.44 -0.92 20.62
C LYS A 2 47.56 -0.94 19.35
N LYS A 3 48.14 -1.25 18.18
CA LYS A 3 47.45 -1.18 16.87
C LYS A 3 46.78 -2.50 16.46
N ARG A 4 47.35 -3.66 16.81
CA ARG A 4 46.78 -4.99 16.50
C ARG A 4 45.48 -5.27 17.26
N GLY A 5 45.40 -4.86 18.52
CA GLY A 5 44.17 -4.96 19.33
C GLY A 5 43.08 -3.96 18.92
N MET A 6 43.46 -2.79 18.40
CA MET A 6 42.49 -1.79 17.92
C MET A 6 41.79 -2.24 16.64
N PHE A 7 42.52 -2.88 15.71
CA PHE A 7 41.91 -3.47 14.51
C PHE A 7 41.01 -4.65 14.85
N ALA A 8 41.40 -5.52 15.79
CA ALA A 8 40.54 -6.61 16.26
C ALA A 8 39.26 -6.08 16.96
N LEU A 9 39.38 -5.02 17.76
CA LEU A 9 38.25 -4.37 18.42
C LEU A 9 37.31 -3.69 17.41
N MET A 10 37.83 -3.04 16.37
CA MET A 10 37.03 -2.42 15.32
C MET A 10 36.31 -3.46 14.44
N VAL A 11 36.96 -4.59 14.13
CA VAL A 11 36.33 -5.69 13.39
C VAL A 11 35.23 -6.36 14.22
N LEU A 12 35.43 -6.51 15.53
CA LEU A 12 34.40 -7.06 16.43
C LEU A 12 33.19 -6.13 16.55
N ILE A 13 33.42 -4.81 16.66
CA ILE A 13 32.36 -3.79 16.71
C ILE A 13 31.57 -3.76 15.39
N ALA A 14 32.25 -3.87 14.25
CA ALA A 14 31.60 -3.94 12.94
C ALA A 14 30.74 -5.20 12.76
N LEU A 15 31.20 -6.35 13.26
CA LEU A 15 30.45 -7.61 13.23
C LEU A 15 29.20 -7.56 14.12
N VAL A 16 29.28 -6.94 15.30
CA VAL A 16 28.14 -6.77 16.21
C VAL A 16 27.13 -5.75 15.66
N ALA A 17 27.58 -4.68 15.00
CA ALA A 17 26.69 -3.72 14.33
C ALA A 17 25.92 -4.34 13.15
N CYS A 18 26.53 -5.29 12.42
CA CYS A 18 25.87 -6.00 11.34
C CYS A 18 24.73 -6.92 11.82
N LEU A 19 24.84 -7.50 13.03
CA LEU A 19 23.80 -8.34 13.62
C LEU A 19 22.56 -7.54 14.07
N MET A 20 22.69 -6.24 14.33
CA MET A 20 21.58 -5.36 14.72
C MET A 20 20.81 -4.76 13.53
N SER A 21 21.24 -5.01 12.29
CA SER A 21 20.52 -4.59 11.07
C SER A 21 19.47 -5.59 10.58
N ALA A 22 19.16 -6.64 11.35
CA ALA A 22 18.18 -7.65 10.94
C ALA A 22 16.70 -7.28 11.19
N CYS A 23 16.40 -6.07 11.64
CA CYS A 23 15.05 -5.50 11.63
C CYS A 23 15.01 -4.22 10.79
N ILE A 24 15.59 -4.28 9.59
CA ILE A 24 15.10 -3.41 8.52
C ILE A 24 13.89 -4.16 7.98
N ASP A 25 12.72 -3.82 8.50
CA ASP A 25 11.47 -4.18 7.85
C ASP A 25 11.59 -3.73 6.39
N PRO A 26 11.44 -4.63 5.40
CA PRO A 26 11.15 -4.16 4.07
C PRO A 26 9.76 -3.53 4.19
N THR A 27 9.71 -2.21 4.35
CA THR A 27 8.50 -1.45 4.06
C THR A 27 8.00 -1.99 2.72
N PRO A 28 6.82 -2.65 2.68
CA PRO A 28 6.25 -3.11 1.42
C PRO A 28 6.28 -1.90 0.50
N PRO A 29 6.63 -2.06 -0.78
CA PRO A 29 6.59 -0.93 -1.67
C PRO A 29 5.16 -0.39 -1.64
N SER A 30 4.97 0.73 -0.95
CA SER A 30 3.82 1.60 -1.10
C SER A 30 3.95 2.13 -2.51
N GLN A 31 3.48 1.31 -3.45
CA GLN A 31 3.31 1.71 -4.84
C GLN A 31 2.48 2.98 -4.75
N PRO A 32 2.98 4.11 -5.26
CA PRO A 32 2.18 5.32 -5.29
C PRO A 32 0.92 4.97 -6.05
N LEU A 33 -0.22 5.02 -5.35
CA LEU A 33 -1.56 4.84 -5.89
C LEU A 33 -1.60 5.66 -7.18
N ALA A 34 -1.59 4.97 -8.32
CA ALA A 34 -1.36 5.59 -9.61
C ALA A 34 -2.33 6.75 -9.77
N SER A 35 -1.78 7.97 -9.74
CA SER A 35 -2.53 9.21 -9.83
C SER A 35 -3.08 9.36 -11.24
N GLU A 36 -4.39 9.19 -11.38
CA GLU A 36 -5.26 9.98 -12.26
C GLU A 36 -6.57 10.25 -11.48
N THR A 37 -6.44 11.06 -10.42
CA THR A 37 -7.46 11.51 -9.44
C THR A 37 -8.59 10.48 -9.19
N PRO A 38 -8.37 9.53 -8.26
CA PRO A 38 -9.47 8.74 -7.70
C PRO A 38 -10.54 9.69 -7.18
N GLY A 39 -11.83 9.34 -7.38
CA GLY A 39 -12.98 10.17 -7.01
C GLY A 39 -12.74 10.94 -5.71
N ALA A 40 -12.73 12.28 -5.83
CA ALA A 40 -12.25 13.16 -4.78
C ALA A 40 -13.04 12.91 -3.47
N GLY A 41 -12.39 12.29 -2.48
CA GLY A 41 -12.96 12.05 -1.16
C GLY A 41 -13.05 10.58 -0.73
N ILE A 42 -12.94 9.60 -1.65
CA ILE A 42 -12.87 8.18 -1.26
C ILE A 42 -11.42 7.80 -0.93
N THR A 43 -11.21 7.17 0.23
CA THR A 43 -9.90 6.59 0.59
C THR A 43 -9.77 5.20 -0.01
N TRP A 44 -8.80 5.01 -0.90
CA TRP A 44 -8.55 3.74 -1.58
C TRP A 44 -7.31 3.04 -1.02
N TYR A 45 -7.45 1.76 -0.72
CA TYR A 45 -6.38 0.90 -0.23
C TYR A 45 -5.94 -0.11 -1.29
N SER A 46 -4.73 -0.64 -1.11
CA SER A 46 -4.32 -1.88 -1.78
C SER A 46 -5.14 -3.07 -1.25
N TYR A 47 -5.09 -4.21 -1.96
CA TYR A 47 -5.82 -5.40 -1.54
C TYR A 47 -5.42 -5.86 -0.13
N ASP A 48 -4.13 -6.10 0.11
CA ASP A 48 -3.65 -6.61 1.40
C ASP A 48 -3.97 -5.65 2.55
N GLU A 49 -3.65 -4.35 2.37
CA GLU A 49 -3.92 -3.32 3.37
C GLU A 49 -5.42 -3.18 3.67
N GLY A 50 -6.25 -3.15 2.63
CA GLY A 50 -7.69 -3.02 2.79
C GLY A 50 -8.30 -4.23 3.49
N MET A 51 -7.81 -5.44 3.22
CA MET A 51 -8.28 -6.65 3.89
C MET A 51 -7.90 -6.68 5.38
N GLU A 52 -6.67 -6.26 5.73
CA GLU A 52 -6.25 -6.11 7.13
C GLU A 52 -7.13 -5.10 7.87
N ILE A 53 -7.36 -3.93 7.27
CA ILE A 53 -8.20 -2.88 7.86
C ILE A 53 -9.64 -3.35 8.00
N ALA A 54 -10.20 -4.01 6.99
CA ALA A 54 -11.57 -4.52 7.02
C ALA A 54 -11.77 -5.55 8.12
N GLN A 55 -10.80 -6.45 8.30
CA GLN A 55 -10.83 -7.42 9.39
C GLN A 55 -10.72 -6.73 10.76
N ALA A 56 -9.80 -5.78 10.93
CA ALA A 56 -9.60 -5.06 12.17
C ALA A 56 -10.81 -4.21 12.57
N GLN A 57 -11.47 -3.58 11.60
CA GLN A 57 -12.63 -2.71 11.82
C GLN A 57 -13.97 -3.46 11.75
N ASN A 58 -13.97 -4.74 11.38
CA ASN A 58 -15.17 -5.53 11.09
C ASN A 58 -16.13 -4.80 10.13
N LYS A 59 -15.58 -4.21 9.06
CA LYS A 59 -16.32 -3.46 8.04
C LYS A 59 -16.40 -4.24 6.73
N PRO A 60 -17.50 -4.10 5.97
CA PRO A 60 -17.59 -4.68 4.64
C PRO A 60 -16.57 -4.03 3.69
N VAL A 61 -16.15 -4.78 2.67
CA VAL A 61 -15.18 -4.33 1.65
C VAL A 61 -15.92 -4.00 0.36
N MET A 62 -15.55 -2.88 -0.27
CA MET A 62 -15.92 -2.55 -1.65
C MET A 62 -14.67 -2.64 -2.52
N ILE A 63 -14.70 -3.50 -3.52
CA ILE A 63 -13.57 -3.67 -4.45
C ILE A 63 -13.95 -3.08 -5.80
N ASP A 64 -13.11 -2.18 -6.31
CA ASP A 64 -13.16 -1.68 -7.68
C ASP A 64 -11.96 -2.23 -8.46
N VAL A 65 -12.24 -2.95 -9.55
CA VAL A 65 -11.23 -3.54 -10.43
C VAL A 65 -11.19 -2.74 -11.72
N TYR A 66 -10.00 -2.23 -12.07
CA TYR A 66 -9.81 -1.37 -13.22
C TYR A 66 -8.54 -1.72 -14.00
N THR A 67 -8.36 -1.06 -15.14
CA THR A 67 -7.10 -1.04 -15.90
C THR A 67 -6.79 0.39 -16.34
N GLY A 68 -5.51 0.69 -16.62
CA GLY A 68 -5.10 2.06 -16.99
C GLY A 68 -5.70 2.56 -18.32
N TRP A 69 -6.11 1.62 -19.18
CA TRP A 69 -6.69 1.88 -20.50
C TRP A 69 -8.23 1.81 -20.49
N CYS A 70 -8.86 1.48 -19.36
CA CYS A 70 -10.31 1.35 -19.26
C CYS A 70 -11.01 2.72 -19.24
N LYS A 71 -11.59 3.11 -20.37
CA LYS A 71 -12.34 4.38 -20.48
C LYS A 71 -13.51 4.49 -19.49
N TRP A 72 -14.28 3.41 -19.31
CA TRP A 72 -15.43 3.41 -18.42
C TRP A 72 -15.07 3.49 -16.94
N CYS A 73 -13.92 2.92 -16.56
CA CYS A 73 -13.39 3.03 -15.20
C CYS A 73 -13.02 4.47 -14.88
N LYS A 74 -12.39 5.18 -15.83
CA LYS A 74 -12.12 6.63 -15.69
C LYS A 74 -13.39 7.46 -15.61
N GLU A 75 -14.44 7.10 -16.36
CA GLU A 75 -15.74 7.80 -16.29
C GLU A 75 -16.46 7.53 -14.95
N LEU A 76 -16.38 6.31 -14.42
CA LEU A 76 -16.87 5.96 -13.08
C LEU A 76 -16.18 6.82 -12.01
N ASP A 77 -14.84 6.89 -12.05
CA ASP A 77 -14.06 7.72 -11.12
C ASP A 77 -14.44 9.20 -11.20
N ARG A 78 -14.64 9.70 -12.43
CA ARG A 78 -14.95 11.11 -12.70
C ARG A 78 -16.35 11.52 -12.30
N VAL A 79 -17.35 10.65 -12.50
CA VAL A 79 -18.78 11.00 -12.38
C VAL A 79 -19.40 10.44 -11.11
N ILE A 80 -19.11 9.18 -10.78
CA ILE A 80 -19.79 8.47 -9.70
C ILE A 80 -19.00 8.59 -8.41
N TYR A 81 -17.70 8.31 -8.42
CA TYR A 81 -16.89 8.39 -7.19
C TYR A 81 -16.54 9.82 -6.76
N SER A 82 -16.87 10.82 -7.57
CA SER A 82 -16.80 12.23 -7.21
C SER A 82 -18.12 12.79 -6.67
N ASP A 83 -19.22 12.02 -6.77
CA ASP A 83 -20.52 12.41 -6.25
C ASP A 83 -20.48 12.41 -4.70
N PRO A 84 -20.82 13.52 -4.03
CA PRO A 84 -20.78 13.60 -2.57
C PRO A 84 -21.59 12.52 -1.86
N ASP A 85 -22.73 12.10 -2.41
CA ASP A 85 -23.58 11.07 -1.79
C ASP A 85 -22.89 9.69 -1.88
N VAL A 86 -22.15 9.44 -2.96
CA VAL A 86 -21.35 8.22 -3.13
C VAL A 86 -20.13 8.24 -2.22
N VAL A 87 -19.45 9.38 -2.09
CA VAL A 87 -18.33 9.56 -1.15
C VAL A 87 -18.80 9.28 0.28
N ASN A 88 -19.92 9.87 0.70
CA ASN A 88 -20.51 9.64 2.02
C ASN A 88 -20.93 8.17 2.22
N LEU A 89 -21.38 7.49 1.17
CA LEU A 89 -21.73 6.08 1.24
C LEU A 89 -20.48 5.20 1.36
N ALA A 90 -19.38 5.57 0.70
CA ALA A 90 -18.13 4.84 0.69
C ALA A 90 -17.51 4.69 2.10
N ASP A 91 -17.75 5.65 3.01
CA ASP A 91 -17.31 5.58 4.42
C ASP A 91 -17.81 4.36 5.20
N LYS A 92 -18.89 3.71 4.71
CA LYS A 92 -19.42 2.48 5.29
C LYS A 92 -18.59 1.25 4.93
N PHE A 93 -17.65 1.38 4.01
CA PHE A 93 -16.83 0.30 3.47
C PHE A 93 -15.34 0.59 3.68
N VAL A 94 -14.55 -0.47 3.63
CA VAL A 94 -13.13 -0.35 3.28
C VAL A 94 -13.03 -0.46 1.77
N CYS A 95 -12.62 0.61 1.11
CA CYS A 95 -12.59 0.69 -0.35
C CYS A 95 -11.21 0.27 -0.88
N ILE A 96 -11.20 -0.71 -1.78
CA ILE A 96 -9.99 -1.29 -2.36
C ILE A 96 -10.04 -1.07 -3.87
N LYS A 97 -8.93 -0.62 -4.47
CA LYS A 97 -8.82 -0.43 -5.92
C LYS A 97 -7.73 -1.34 -6.48
N ILE A 98 -8.06 -2.21 -7.42
CA ILE A 98 -7.16 -3.22 -7.99
C ILE A 98 -6.94 -2.95 -9.47
N ASN A 99 -5.68 -2.79 -9.87
CA ASN A 99 -5.33 -2.73 -11.28
C ASN A 99 -5.10 -4.15 -11.83
N ALA A 100 -6.01 -4.63 -12.68
CA ALA A 100 -5.98 -5.97 -13.25
C ALA A 100 -4.80 -6.20 -14.23
N ASP A 101 -4.17 -5.16 -14.76
CA ASP A 101 -2.95 -5.32 -15.58
C ASP A 101 -1.78 -5.81 -14.71
N ASN A 102 -1.76 -5.41 -13.43
CA ASN A 102 -0.68 -5.72 -12.48
C ASN A 102 -1.02 -6.87 -11.52
N HIS A 103 -2.32 -7.18 -11.34
CA HIS A 103 -2.83 -8.15 -10.37
C HIS A 103 -3.76 -9.18 -11.02
N ARG A 104 -3.20 -10.00 -11.91
CA ARG A 104 -3.94 -11.06 -12.63
C ARG A 104 -4.41 -12.21 -11.74
N ASP A 105 -3.79 -12.38 -10.59
CA ASP A 105 -4.14 -13.36 -9.56
C ASP A 105 -5.37 -12.95 -8.74
N LEU A 106 -5.73 -11.66 -8.77
CA LEU A 106 -6.85 -11.08 -8.03
C LEU A 106 -8.02 -10.65 -8.94
N ALA A 107 -7.90 -10.81 -10.26
CA ALA A 107 -8.84 -10.28 -11.26
C ALA A 107 -9.31 -11.34 -12.27
#